data_AF-A0A6C0EJU2-F1
#
_entry.id   AF-A0A6C0EJU2-F1
#
_cell.length_a   1.000
_cell.length_b   1.000
_cell.length_c   1.000
_cell.angle_alpha   90.00
_cell.angle_beta   90.00
_cell.angle_gamma   90.00
#
_symmetry.space_group_name_H-M   'P 1'
#
loop_
_entity.id
_entity.type
_entity.pdbx_description
1 polymer ?
#
loop_
_entity_poly.entity_id
_entity_poly.type
_entity_poly.pdbx_seq_one_letter_code
_entity_poly.pdbx_strand_id
1 'polypeptide(L)'
;MNMYGFLMGLGWLYCSYGLKQLQSETAVCQIDVDYISFFWLIFTIAGSKLFQKIVRNTWEGNASHGALYGTFLYICLISNYCDVYKIVNRLSFYFPVLYFFIRLGNFYNSEHYSVRSANYIQLYEGLLQGPVTLLCIYLYGEKDSIWIFMLLTLSIRIYFEFLRDAFDYKNIIIPIIMIITFYFLESILCFKTGIYLIFMLDIMCKLYIDDSLTHRNYGFNLSLLNNNNYTLRNKIIHLCLFPIVFYYNIGVILGAFSNLLERLINGYVTDYITIPLFPFNRYSFNIADILVTLGIVWDIYNRFIL
;
A
#
# COMPACT_ATOMS: atom_id res chain seq x y z
N MET A 1 -4.69 -28.57 -1.61
CA MET A 1 -3.87 -27.35 -1.48
C MET A 1 -3.57 -26.88 -2.90
N ASN A 2 -3.98 -25.67 -3.28
CA ASN A 2 -3.72 -25.18 -4.65
C ASN A 2 -2.20 -24.97 -4.84
N MET A 3 -1.67 -25.24 -6.03
CA MET A 3 -0.26 -25.06 -6.40
C MET A 3 0.24 -23.66 -6.04
N TYR A 4 -0.61 -22.63 -6.21
CA TYR A 4 -0.36 -21.27 -5.75
C TYR A 4 0.00 -21.18 -4.25
N GLY A 5 -0.81 -21.79 -3.39
CA GLY A 5 -0.58 -21.77 -1.94
C GLY A 5 0.66 -22.55 -1.50
N PHE A 6 0.98 -23.65 -2.21
CA PHE A 6 2.22 -24.39 -1.99
C PHE A 6 3.46 -23.56 -2.34
N LEU A 7 3.47 -22.92 -3.52
CA LEU A 7 4.56 -22.06 -3.98
C LEU A 7 4.76 -20.84 -3.07
N MET A 8 3.67 -20.20 -2.62
CA MET A 8 3.75 -19.14 -1.61
C MET A 8 4.35 -19.62 -0.29
N GLY A 9 3.96 -20.83 0.17
CA GLY A 9 4.53 -21.44 1.38
C GLY A 9 6.03 -21.66 1.26
N LEU A 10 6.52 -22.14 0.12
CA LEU A 10 7.96 -22.28 -0.15
C LEU A 10 8.68 -20.92 -0.15
N GLY A 11 8.09 -19.90 -0.77
CA GLY A 11 8.64 -18.54 -0.76
C GLY A 11 8.73 -17.95 0.65
N TRP A 12 7.69 -18.14 1.46
CA TRP A 12 7.71 -17.71 2.86
C TRP A 12 8.76 -18.45 3.68
N LEU A 13 8.91 -19.77 3.52
CA LEU A 13 9.98 -20.53 4.18
C LEU A 13 11.37 -20.03 3.79
N TYR A 14 11.57 -19.64 2.52
CA TYR A 14 12.82 -19.06 2.06
C TYR A 14 13.11 -17.70 2.71
N CYS A 15 12.10 -16.84 2.85
CA CYS A 15 12.22 -15.60 3.61
C CYS A 15 12.51 -15.85 5.10
N SER A 16 11.83 -16.82 5.72
CA SER A 16 12.08 -17.24 7.11
C SER A 16 13.53 -17.71 7.32
N TYR A 17 14.08 -18.46 6.36
CA TYR A 17 15.48 -18.86 6.39
C TYR A 17 16.42 -17.65 6.34
N GLY A 18 16.13 -16.68 5.47
CA GLY A 18 16.90 -15.43 5.39
C GLY A 18 16.86 -14.60 6.68
N LEU A 19 15.71 -14.58 7.35
CA LEU A 19 15.55 -13.98 8.66
C LEU A 19 16.38 -14.72 9.73
N LYS A 20 16.35 -16.06 9.75
CA LYS A 20 17.14 -16.85 10.69
C LYS A 20 18.65 -16.61 10.58
N GLN A 21 19.14 -16.30 9.38
CA GLN A 21 20.54 -15.89 9.19
C GLN A 21 20.88 -14.54 9.84
N LEU A 22 19.91 -13.63 10.02
CA LEU A 22 20.12 -12.38 10.78
C LEU A 22 20.24 -12.61 12.28
N GLN A 23 19.69 -13.70 12.82
CA GLN A 23 19.70 -13.96 14.25
C GLN A 23 21.10 -14.16 14.81
N SER A 24 22.08 -14.57 13.98
CA SER A 24 23.49 -14.61 14.38
C SER A 24 24.12 -13.24 14.55
N GLU A 25 23.46 -12.15 14.13
CA GLU A 25 23.89 -10.78 14.29
C GLU A 25 23.21 -10.19 15.55
N THR A 26 23.94 -10.16 16.67
CA THR A 26 23.44 -9.89 18.03
C THR A 26 22.87 -8.50 18.30
N ALA A 27 22.65 -7.67 17.27
CA ALA A 27 22.17 -6.29 17.40
C ALA A 27 20.90 -5.97 16.59
N VAL A 28 20.27 -6.94 15.91
CA VAL A 28 19.15 -6.66 14.99
C VAL A 28 17.79 -6.69 15.67
N CYS A 29 17.53 -7.64 16.58
CA CYS A 29 16.27 -7.68 17.32
C CYS A 29 16.39 -8.30 18.71
N GLN A 30 15.59 -7.82 19.65
CA GLN A 30 15.45 -8.37 21.01
C GLN A 30 14.57 -9.62 21.08
N ILE A 31 13.79 -9.89 20.03
CA ILE A 31 12.83 -11.00 19.93
C ILE A 31 13.43 -12.07 19.00
N ASP A 32 13.17 -13.33 19.33
CA ASP A 32 13.56 -14.46 18.46
C ASP A 32 12.92 -14.32 17.08
N VAL A 33 13.75 -14.52 16.05
CA VAL A 33 13.40 -14.29 14.66
C VAL A 33 12.39 -15.34 14.15
N ASP A 34 12.35 -16.53 14.75
CA ASP A 34 11.35 -17.54 14.44
C ASP A 34 9.93 -17.05 14.81
N TYR A 35 9.78 -16.30 15.92
CA TYR A 35 8.51 -15.61 16.23
C TYR A 35 8.23 -14.48 15.25
N ILE A 36 9.28 -13.78 14.78
CA ILE A 36 9.09 -12.67 13.85
C ILE A 36 8.43 -13.16 12.57
N SER A 37 8.97 -14.22 11.98
CA SER A 37 8.42 -14.76 10.73
C SER A 37 7.01 -15.33 10.92
N PHE A 38 6.77 -16.05 12.03
CA PHE A 38 5.46 -16.64 12.32
C PHE A 38 4.36 -15.58 12.49
N PHE A 39 4.62 -14.55 13.30
CA PHE A 39 3.64 -13.48 13.50
C PHE A 39 3.47 -12.63 12.25
N TRP A 40 4.51 -12.41 11.44
CA TRP A 40 4.36 -11.77 10.14
C TRP A 40 3.31 -12.48 9.28
N LEU A 41 3.38 -13.82 9.19
CA LEU A 41 2.39 -14.61 8.45
C LEU A 41 0.98 -14.45 9.04
N ILE A 42 0.84 -14.51 10.36
CA ILE A 42 -0.46 -14.35 11.04
C ILE A 42 -1.07 -12.98 10.72
N PHE A 43 -0.32 -11.90 10.89
CA PHE A 43 -0.82 -10.56 10.65
C PHE A 43 -1.19 -10.35 9.18
N THR A 44 -0.43 -10.92 8.25
CA THR A 44 -0.75 -10.92 6.82
C THR A 44 -2.08 -11.61 6.54
N ILE A 45 -2.30 -12.82 7.08
CA ILE A 45 -3.54 -13.58 6.88
C ILE A 45 -4.73 -12.90 7.58
N ALA A 46 -4.55 -12.49 8.83
CA ALA A 46 -5.57 -11.84 9.64
C ALA A 46 -6.02 -10.53 8.99
N GLY A 47 -5.08 -9.68 8.56
CA GLY A 47 -5.38 -8.45 7.84
C GLY A 47 -6.16 -8.71 6.54
N SER A 48 -5.76 -9.73 5.77
CA SER A 48 -6.48 -10.12 4.55
C SER A 48 -7.94 -10.54 4.84
N LYS A 49 -8.16 -11.36 5.87
CA LYS A 49 -9.48 -11.88 6.24
C LYS A 49 -10.37 -10.83 6.88
N LEU A 50 -9.82 -9.98 7.73
CA LEU A 50 -10.55 -8.87 8.35
C LEU A 50 -11.07 -7.91 7.28
N PHE A 51 -10.25 -7.52 6.31
CA PHE A 51 -10.71 -6.66 5.22
C PHE A 51 -11.75 -7.34 4.33
N GLN A 52 -11.58 -8.63 4.03
CA GLN A 52 -12.58 -9.39 3.29
C GLN A 52 -13.93 -9.37 4.03
N LYS A 53 -13.92 -9.56 5.35
CA LYS A 53 -15.13 -9.55 6.17
C LYS A 53 -15.73 -8.15 6.34
N ILE A 54 -14.93 -7.14 6.62
CA ILE A 54 -15.40 -5.77 6.85
C ILE A 54 -15.97 -5.18 5.56
N VAL A 55 -15.28 -5.37 4.44
CA VAL A 55 -15.60 -4.64 3.22
C VAL A 55 -16.52 -5.42 2.28
N ARG A 56 -16.37 -6.75 2.20
CA ARG A 56 -17.20 -7.59 1.31
C ARG A 56 -18.21 -8.46 2.06
N ASN A 57 -18.26 -8.36 3.38
CA ASN A 57 -19.12 -9.15 4.26
C ASN A 57 -19.02 -10.68 4.07
N THR A 58 -17.89 -11.17 3.58
CA THR A 58 -17.64 -12.61 3.37
C THR A 58 -16.30 -13.04 3.96
N TRP A 59 -16.18 -14.32 4.31
CA TRP A 59 -14.90 -14.94 4.69
C TRP A 59 -14.21 -15.64 3.51
N GLU A 60 -14.94 -15.78 2.38
CA GLU A 60 -14.46 -16.41 1.17
C GLU A 60 -13.55 -15.48 0.37
N GLY A 61 -12.48 -16.03 -0.18
CA GLY A 61 -11.43 -15.27 -0.87
C GLY A 61 -10.45 -14.59 0.09
N ASN A 62 -9.53 -13.81 -0.48
CA ASN A 62 -8.50 -13.06 0.25
C ASN A 62 -8.41 -11.64 -0.31
N ALA A 63 -8.26 -10.65 0.56
CA ALA A 63 -7.99 -9.27 0.17
C ALA A 63 -6.48 -9.01 0.24
N SER A 64 -5.81 -8.90 -0.90
CA SER A 64 -4.35 -8.65 -0.97
C SER A 64 -3.94 -7.35 -0.27
N HIS A 65 -4.81 -6.34 -0.33
CA HIS A 65 -4.62 -5.05 0.31
C HIS A 65 -4.77 -5.10 1.83
N GLY A 66 -5.73 -5.89 2.34
CA GLY A 66 -5.81 -6.19 3.76
C GLY A 66 -4.57 -6.93 4.27
N ALA A 67 -3.99 -7.79 3.43
CA ALA A 67 -2.76 -8.51 3.76
C ALA A 67 -1.55 -7.55 3.89
N LEU A 68 -1.44 -6.58 2.99
CA LEU A 68 -0.45 -5.51 3.06
C LEU A 68 -0.64 -4.65 4.33
N TYR A 69 -1.89 -4.28 4.64
CA TYR A 69 -2.20 -3.53 5.86
C TYR A 69 -1.80 -4.28 7.12
N GLY A 70 -2.16 -5.57 7.21
CA GLY A 70 -1.76 -6.43 8.32
C GLY A 70 -0.24 -6.55 8.45
N THR A 71 0.46 -6.77 7.34
CA THR A 71 1.94 -6.80 7.30
C THR A 71 2.55 -5.49 7.80
N PHE A 72 2.01 -4.36 7.36
CA PHE A 72 2.51 -3.05 7.77
C PHE A 72 2.28 -2.79 9.26
N LEU A 73 1.08 -3.10 9.78
CA LEU A 73 0.78 -3.00 11.20
C LEU A 73 1.72 -3.89 12.04
N TYR A 74 2.06 -5.07 11.53
CA TYR A 74 3.05 -5.93 12.16
C TYR A 74 4.45 -5.32 12.19
N ILE A 75 4.93 -4.78 11.06
CA ILE A 75 6.21 -4.08 10.95
C ILE A 75 6.29 -2.94 11.98
N CYS A 76 5.21 -2.18 12.12
CA CYS A 76 5.05 -1.12 13.10
C CYS A 76 5.07 -1.59 14.57
N LEU A 77 4.60 -2.81 14.86
CA LEU A 77 4.67 -3.36 16.21
C LEU A 77 6.09 -3.80 16.56
N ILE A 78 6.76 -4.48 15.63
CA ILE A 78 8.12 -4.99 15.86
C ILE A 78 9.18 -3.88 15.84
N SER A 79 8.90 -2.70 15.29
CA SER A 79 9.83 -1.58 15.28
C SER A 79 10.23 -1.07 16.66
N ASN A 80 9.43 -1.36 17.69
CA ASN A 80 9.78 -1.04 19.07
C ASN A 80 10.86 -1.98 19.64
N TYR A 81 11.10 -3.12 18.99
CA TYR A 81 11.95 -4.20 19.50
C TYR A 81 13.07 -4.61 18.54
N CYS A 82 12.93 -4.27 17.27
CA CYS A 82 13.85 -4.62 16.20
C CYS A 82 14.25 -3.42 15.35
N ASP A 83 15.45 -3.49 14.77
CA ASP A 83 15.87 -2.65 13.66
C ASP A 83 15.16 -3.12 12.36
N VAL A 84 13.96 -2.57 12.13
CA VAL A 84 13.12 -2.92 10.98
C VAL A 84 13.83 -2.66 9.67
N TYR A 85 14.60 -1.58 9.56
CA TYR A 85 15.29 -1.25 8.32
C TYR A 85 16.25 -2.37 7.94
N LYS A 86 17.07 -2.85 8.88
CA LYS A 86 17.96 -4.01 8.64
C LYS A 86 17.18 -5.28 8.32
N ILE A 87 16.07 -5.55 9.01
CA ILE A 87 15.23 -6.73 8.76
C ILE A 87 14.69 -6.69 7.33
N VAL A 88 14.07 -5.58 6.91
CA VAL A 88 13.47 -5.47 5.58
C VAL A 88 14.55 -5.43 4.50
N ASN A 89 15.68 -4.76 4.75
CA ASN A 89 16.80 -4.76 3.82
C ASN A 89 17.44 -6.15 3.67
N ARG A 90 17.42 -7.02 4.69
CA ARG A 90 17.78 -8.42 4.47
C ARG A 90 16.72 -9.13 3.65
N LEU A 91 15.45 -8.98 4.03
CA LEU A 91 14.34 -9.65 3.35
C LEU A 91 14.23 -9.28 1.88
N SER A 92 14.62 -8.06 1.46
CA SER A 92 14.65 -7.67 0.04
C SER A 92 15.60 -8.50 -0.81
N PHE A 93 16.60 -9.15 -0.22
CA PHE A 93 17.39 -10.16 -0.91
C PHE A 93 16.56 -11.43 -1.22
N TYR A 94 15.59 -11.79 -0.38
CA TYR A 94 14.80 -13.01 -0.49
C TYR A 94 13.44 -12.80 -1.20
N PHE A 95 12.90 -11.57 -1.17
CA PHE A 95 11.64 -11.23 -1.84
C PHE A 95 11.59 -11.56 -3.34
N PRO A 96 12.66 -11.43 -4.14
CA PRO A 96 12.62 -11.81 -5.55
C PRO A 96 12.19 -13.28 -5.75
N VAL A 97 12.66 -14.20 -4.90
CA VAL A 97 12.28 -15.62 -4.97
C VAL A 97 10.81 -15.80 -4.62
N LEU A 98 10.33 -15.11 -3.58
CA LEU A 98 8.90 -15.12 -3.22
C LEU A 98 8.03 -14.59 -4.37
N TYR A 99 8.42 -13.48 -5.01
CA TYR A 99 7.71 -12.89 -6.14
C TYR A 99 7.70 -13.83 -7.35
N PHE A 100 8.80 -14.51 -7.63
CA PHE A 100 8.85 -15.52 -8.69
C PHE A 100 7.85 -16.64 -8.44
N PHE A 101 7.79 -17.17 -7.21
CA PHE A 101 6.83 -18.22 -6.84
C PHE A 101 5.38 -17.76 -6.92
N ILE A 102 5.08 -16.52 -6.54
CA ILE A 102 3.74 -15.93 -6.72
C ILE A 102 3.37 -15.90 -8.21
N ARG A 103 4.28 -15.46 -9.09
CA ARG A 103 4.04 -15.38 -10.54
C ARG A 103 3.92 -16.76 -11.20
N LEU A 104 4.71 -17.74 -10.76
CA LEU A 104 4.54 -19.14 -11.15
C LEU A 104 3.17 -19.67 -10.74
N GLY A 105 2.72 -19.36 -9.52
CA GLY A 105 1.39 -19.72 -9.06
C GLY A 105 0.29 -19.14 -9.95
N ASN A 106 0.39 -17.85 -10.32
CA ASN A 106 -0.57 -17.21 -11.24
C ASN A 106 -0.60 -17.90 -12.61
N PHE A 107 0.57 -18.31 -13.11
CA PHE A 107 0.67 -19.05 -14.36
C PHE A 107 -0.05 -20.42 -14.28
N TYR A 108 0.15 -21.17 -13.19
CA TYR A 108 -0.54 -22.46 -12.99
C TYR A 108 -2.06 -22.31 -12.80
N ASN A 109 -2.51 -21.22 -12.18
CA ASN A 109 -3.94 -20.92 -12.02
C ASN A 109 -4.60 -20.32 -13.26
N SER A 110 -3.84 -20.06 -14.32
CA SER A 110 -4.37 -19.39 -15.52
C SER A 110 -4.95 -17.99 -15.26
N GLU A 111 -4.38 -17.26 -14.29
CA GLU A 111 -4.82 -15.91 -13.91
C GLU A 111 -3.96 -14.82 -14.59
N HIS A 112 -4.58 -13.70 -14.99
CA HIS A 112 -3.93 -12.49 -15.54
C HIS A 112 -3.27 -12.63 -16.94
N TYR A 113 -3.85 -13.37 -17.88
CA TYR A 113 -3.35 -13.42 -19.26
C TYR A 113 -3.65 -12.16 -20.08
N SER A 114 -2.89 -11.95 -21.16
CA SER A 114 -3.26 -11.04 -22.25
C SER A 114 -3.65 -11.84 -23.51
N VAL A 115 -4.59 -11.31 -24.29
CA VAL A 115 -5.08 -11.83 -25.57
C VAL A 115 -4.06 -11.52 -26.69
N ARG A 116 -3.22 -10.48 -26.52
CA ARG A 116 -2.31 -9.99 -27.56
C ARG A 116 -0.94 -10.66 -27.63
N SER A 117 -0.51 -11.40 -26.61
CA SER A 117 0.77 -12.12 -26.64
C SER A 117 0.68 -13.44 -25.87
N ALA A 118 1.14 -14.52 -26.53
CA ALA A 118 1.13 -15.89 -26.03
C ALA A 118 1.38 -16.02 -24.51
N ASN A 119 0.35 -16.47 -23.78
CA ASN A 119 0.27 -17.27 -22.54
C ASN A 119 1.39 -17.25 -21.46
N TYR A 120 2.37 -16.35 -21.50
CA TYR A 120 3.58 -16.44 -20.66
C TYR A 120 4.01 -15.11 -20.03
N ILE A 121 3.20 -14.05 -20.13
CA ILE A 121 3.49 -12.75 -19.49
C ILE A 121 3.83 -12.91 -18.01
N GLN A 122 3.12 -13.78 -17.30
CA GLN A 122 3.35 -14.03 -15.88
C GLN A 122 4.74 -14.63 -15.63
N LEU A 123 5.22 -15.51 -16.51
CA LEU A 123 6.56 -16.08 -16.42
C LEU A 123 7.62 -15.02 -16.70
N TYR A 124 7.44 -14.18 -17.72
CA TYR A 124 8.37 -13.09 -18.00
C TYR A 124 8.41 -12.06 -16.85
N GLU A 125 7.25 -11.68 -16.33
CA GLU A 125 7.13 -10.78 -15.17
C GLU A 125 7.81 -11.42 -13.94
N GLY A 126 7.59 -12.72 -13.71
CA GLY A 126 8.24 -13.46 -12.63
C GLY A 126 9.75 -13.59 -12.77
N LEU A 127 10.26 -13.86 -13.97
CA LEU A 127 11.70 -13.97 -14.22
C LEU A 127 12.41 -12.64 -13.97
N LEU A 128 11.77 -11.53 -14.37
CA LEU A 128 12.30 -10.19 -14.17
C LEU A 128 12.21 -9.76 -12.69
N GLN A 129 11.04 -9.93 -12.04
CA GLN A 129 10.85 -9.58 -10.62
C GLN A 129 11.61 -10.50 -9.67
N GLY A 130 11.99 -11.70 -10.13
CA GLY A 130 12.68 -12.71 -9.35
C GLY A 130 14.17 -12.82 -9.68
N PRO A 131 14.60 -13.86 -10.44
CA PRO A 131 16.02 -14.12 -10.72
C PRO A 131 16.83 -12.92 -11.20
N VAL A 132 16.28 -12.08 -12.08
CA VAL A 132 17.01 -10.90 -12.59
C VAL A 132 17.18 -9.84 -11.49
N THR A 133 16.12 -9.57 -10.73
CA THR A 133 16.20 -8.63 -9.59
C THR A 133 17.18 -9.14 -8.53
N LEU A 134 17.18 -10.45 -8.24
CA LEU A 134 18.14 -11.07 -7.32
C LEU A 134 19.58 -10.92 -7.81
N LEU A 135 19.83 -11.16 -9.10
CA LEU A 135 21.15 -10.98 -9.70
C LEU A 135 21.61 -9.53 -9.60
N CYS A 136 20.73 -8.57 -9.86
CA CYS A 136 21.05 -7.15 -9.68
C CYS A 136 21.42 -6.83 -8.23
N ILE A 137 20.66 -7.32 -7.25
CA ILE A 137 20.99 -7.13 -5.83
C ILE A 137 22.37 -7.72 -5.51
N TYR A 138 22.67 -8.92 -6.02
CA TYR A 138 23.96 -9.58 -5.81
C TYR A 138 25.14 -8.79 -6.41
N LEU A 139 24.96 -8.20 -7.61
CA LEU A 139 26.01 -7.45 -8.31
C LEU A 139 26.27 -6.06 -7.72
N TYR A 140 25.22 -5.36 -7.25
CA TYR A 140 25.32 -3.99 -6.75
C TYR A 140 25.51 -3.90 -5.22
N GLY A 141 25.47 -5.04 -4.52
CA GLY A 141 25.80 -5.16 -3.10
C GLY A 141 24.58 -5.15 -2.17
N GLU A 142 24.65 -5.93 -1.10
CA GLU A 142 23.54 -6.17 -0.16
C GLU A 142 23.16 -4.94 0.68
N LYS A 143 24.04 -3.92 0.74
CA LYS A 143 23.91 -2.78 1.66
C LYS A 143 22.66 -1.92 1.41
N ASP A 144 22.20 -1.86 0.15
CA ASP A 144 20.99 -1.10 -0.27
C ASP A 144 20.02 -1.96 -1.10
N SER A 145 19.97 -3.26 -0.80
CA SER A 145 19.16 -4.20 -1.58
C SER A 145 17.67 -3.86 -1.62
N ILE A 146 17.15 -3.18 -0.59
CA ILE A 146 15.76 -2.70 -0.54
C ILE A 146 15.46 -1.72 -1.68
N TRP A 147 16.36 -0.78 -1.96
CA TRP A 147 16.17 0.23 -3.00
C TRP A 147 16.24 -0.39 -4.39
N ILE A 148 17.21 -1.27 -4.60
CA ILE A 148 17.36 -2.02 -5.84
C ILE A 148 16.09 -2.85 -6.10
N PHE A 149 15.63 -3.60 -5.10
CA PHE A 149 14.42 -4.41 -5.17
C PHE A 149 13.19 -3.56 -5.53
N MET A 150 12.97 -2.46 -4.82
CA MET A 150 11.80 -1.61 -5.02
C MET A 150 11.79 -0.95 -6.40
N LEU A 151 12.91 -0.35 -6.82
CA LEU A 151 13.01 0.35 -8.11
C LEU A 151 12.83 -0.61 -9.29
N LEU A 152 13.46 -1.78 -9.23
CA LEU A 152 13.31 -2.80 -10.27
C LEU A 152 11.88 -3.35 -10.29
N THR A 153 11.32 -3.70 -9.12
CA THR A 153 9.95 -4.23 -9.05
C THR A 153 8.94 -3.22 -9.59
N LEU A 154 9.06 -1.92 -9.26
CA LEU A 154 8.22 -0.86 -9.81
C LEU A 154 8.40 -0.72 -11.32
N SER A 155 9.64 -0.63 -11.80
CA SER A 155 9.93 -0.43 -13.22
C SER A 155 9.39 -1.59 -14.07
N ILE A 156 9.60 -2.83 -13.59
CA ILE A 156 9.07 -4.03 -14.22
C ILE A 156 7.54 -4.01 -14.18
N ARG A 157 6.94 -3.63 -13.04
CA ARG A 157 5.49 -3.57 -12.90
C ARG A 157 4.85 -2.57 -13.86
N ILE A 158 5.43 -1.37 -13.98
CA ILE A 158 4.99 -0.34 -14.93
C ILE A 158 5.06 -0.89 -16.36
N TYR A 159 6.21 -1.47 -16.74
CA TYR A 159 6.41 -2.03 -18.07
C TYR A 159 5.36 -3.10 -18.41
N PHE A 160 5.12 -4.06 -17.52
CA PHE A 160 4.14 -5.12 -17.77
C PHE A 160 2.69 -4.63 -17.72
N GLU A 161 2.39 -3.54 -17.00
CA GLU A 161 1.04 -2.97 -17.02
C GLU A 161 0.67 -2.42 -18.41
N PHE A 162 1.63 -1.85 -19.13
CA PHE A 162 1.44 -1.43 -20.53
C PHE A 162 1.27 -2.61 -21.51
N LEU A 163 1.70 -3.81 -21.12
CA LEU A 163 1.57 -5.02 -21.93
C LEU A 163 0.29 -5.83 -21.64
N ARG A 164 -0.44 -5.48 -20.57
CA ARG A 164 -1.71 -6.12 -20.21
C ARG A 164 -2.85 -5.56 -21.07
N ASP A 165 -3.88 -6.37 -21.30
CA ASP A 165 -5.03 -5.96 -22.13
C ASP A 165 -5.87 -4.86 -21.48
N ALA A 166 -5.99 -4.92 -20.15
CA ALA A 166 -6.69 -3.94 -19.35
C ALA A 166 -5.64 -3.19 -18.53
N PHE A 167 -5.32 -1.97 -18.97
CA PHE A 167 -4.47 -1.06 -18.21
C PHE A 167 -5.19 -0.65 -16.93
N ASP A 168 -4.66 -1.06 -15.77
CA ASP A 168 -5.15 -0.63 -14.48
C ASP A 168 -4.10 0.22 -13.79
N TYR A 169 -4.33 1.54 -13.79
CA TYR A 169 -3.43 2.52 -13.18
C TYR A 169 -3.18 2.22 -11.69
N LYS A 170 -4.09 1.51 -10.99
CA LYS A 170 -3.92 1.13 -9.57
C LYS A 170 -2.66 0.28 -9.38
N ASN A 171 -2.35 -0.58 -10.36
CA ASN A 171 -1.17 -1.44 -10.34
C ASN A 171 0.17 -0.68 -10.40
N ILE A 172 0.17 0.58 -10.83
CA ILE A 172 1.36 1.46 -10.86
C ILE A 172 1.43 2.31 -9.61
N ILE A 173 0.29 2.83 -9.14
CA ILE A 173 0.26 3.78 -8.02
C ILE A 173 0.57 3.09 -6.70
N ILE A 174 0.09 1.86 -6.49
CA ILE A 174 0.37 1.10 -5.27
C ILE A 174 1.88 0.95 -5.03
N PRO A 175 2.69 0.45 -5.99
CA PRO A 175 4.13 0.36 -5.77
C PRO A 175 4.80 1.74 -5.61
N ILE A 176 4.29 2.82 -6.21
CA ILE A 176 4.78 4.19 -5.93
C ILE A 176 4.50 4.59 -4.47
N ILE A 177 3.29 4.33 -3.95
CA ILE A 177 2.96 4.57 -2.54
C ILE A 177 3.87 3.74 -1.63
N MET A 178 4.15 2.49 -1.99
CA MET A 178 5.06 1.64 -1.22
C MET A 178 6.48 2.21 -1.20
N ILE A 179 7.00 2.74 -2.32
CA ILE A 179 8.32 3.40 -2.36
C ILE A 179 8.35 4.63 -1.47
N ILE A 180 7.34 5.49 -1.57
CA ILE A 180 7.23 6.70 -0.75
C ILE A 180 7.19 6.30 0.73
N THR A 181 6.40 5.29 1.06
CA THR A 181 6.29 4.74 2.42
C THR A 181 7.62 4.24 2.93
N PHE A 182 8.36 3.48 2.12
CA PHE A 182 9.67 2.96 2.50
C PHE A 182 10.73 4.06 2.62
N TYR A 183 10.69 5.06 1.74
CA TYR A 183 11.55 6.24 1.82
C TYR A 183 11.36 6.99 3.13
N PHE A 184 10.11 7.11 3.58
CA PHE A 184 9.79 7.71 4.85
C PHE A 184 9.76 6.70 5.99
N LEU A 185 10.21 5.44 5.83
CA LEU A 185 10.04 4.41 6.85
C LEU A 185 10.69 4.81 8.17
N GLU A 186 11.93 5.30 8.17
CA GLU A 186 12.59 5.77 9.41
C GLU A 186 11.83 6.93 10.04
N SER A 187 11.37 7.89 9.24
CA SER A 187 10.55 9.02 9.70
C SER A 187 9.18 8.58 10.22
N ILE A 188 8.56 7.56 9.62
CA ILE A 188 7.27 6.96 10.00
C ILE A 188 7.41 6.13 11.26
N LEU A 189 8.50 5.40 11.42
CA LEU A 189 8.81 4.61 12.62
C LEU A 189 9.16 5.53 13.81
N CYS A 190 9.74 6.71 13.55
CA CYS A 190 10.01 7.74 14.55
C CYS A 190 8.74 8.56 14.92
N PHE A 191 7.75 8.61 14.04
CA PHE A 191 6.45 9.25 14.28
C PHE A 191 5.40 8.29 14.82
N LYS A 192 4.35 8.85 15.45
CA LYS A 192 3.22 8.11 16.03
C LYS A 192 2.57 7.20 14.97
N THR A 193 2.95 5.93 15.04
CA THR A 193 2.58 4.78 14.19
C THR A 193 1.09 4.74 13.83
N GLY A 194 0.23 5.25 14.71
CA GLY A 194 -1.21 5.38 14.49
C GLY A 194 -1.63 6.28 13.32
N ILE A 195 -0.99 7.43 13.08
CA ILE A 195 -1.45 8.38 12.03
C ILE A 195 -1.28 7.77 10.64
N TYR A 196 -0.13 7.14 10.40
CA TYR A 196 0.15 6.48 9.13
C TYR A 196 -0.73 5.23 8.92
N LEU A 197 -1.02 4.47 9.99
CA LEU A 197 -1.99 3.37 9.93
C LEU A 197 -3.39 3.84 9.55
N ILE A 198 -3.82 5.02 10.02
CA ILE A 198 -5.11 5.61 9.65
C ILE A 198 -5.10 6.07 8.18
N PHE A 199 -3.98 6.63 7.69
CA PHE A 199 -3.81 6.97 6.27
C PHE A 199 -3.92 5.75 5.36
N MET A 200 -3.21 4.66 5.70
CA MET A 200 -3.31 3.42 4.92
C MET A 200 -4.72 2.85 4.95
N LEU A 201 -5.38 2.89 6.12
CA LEU A 201 -6.77 2.45 6.25
C LEU A 201 -7.70 3.21 5.30
N ASP A 202 -7.53 4.54 5.19
CA ASP A 202 -8.33 5.37 4.29
C ASP A 202 -8.19 4.96 2.81
N ILE A 203 -6.96 4.82 2.31
CA ILE A 203 -6.70 4.38 0.93
C ILE A 203 -7.34 3.00 0.68
N MET A 204 -7.20 2.08 1.64
CA MET A 204 -7.76 0.74 1.50
C MET A 204 -9.29 0.73 1.48
N CYS A 205 -9.93 1.54 2.34
CA CYS A 205 -11.38 1.72 2.33
C CYS A 205 -11.86 2.22 0.97
N LYS A 206 -11.22 3.25 0.41
CA LYS A 206 -11.55 3.82 -0.90
C LYS A 206 -11.42 2.82 -2.05
N LEU A 207 -10.46 1.91 -1.98
CA LEU A 207 -10.23 0.91 -3.03
C LEU A 207 -11.19 -0.28 -2.99
N TYR A 208 -11.76 -0.61 -1.83
CA TYR A 208 -12.53 -1.85 -1.65
C TYR A 208 -14.02 -1.67 -1.37
N ILE A 209 -14.45 -0.52 -0.83
CA ILE A 209 -15.87 -0.32 -0.51
C ILE A 209 -16.70 -0.36 -1.80
N ASP A 210 -17.86 -1.00 -1.71
CA ASP A 210 -18.82 -1.11 -2.81
C ASP A 210 -19.26 0.27 -3.28
N ASP A 211 -19.15 0.53 -4.59
CA ASP A 211 -19.55 1.79 -5.22
C ASP A 211 -20.98 2.22 -4.81
N SER A 212 -21.89 1.26 -4.60
CA SER A 212 -23.28 1.52 -4.21
C SER A 212 -23.46 2.12 -2.82
N LEU A 213 -22.45 1.98 -1.95
CA LEU A 213 -22.44 2.48 -0.57
C LEU A 213 -21.61 3.77 -0.42
N THR A 214 -21.14 4.34 -1.53
CA THR A 214 -20.25 5.50 -1.51
C THR A 214 -20.87 6.71 -2.21
N HIS A 215 -20.39 7.89 -1.83
CA HIS A 215 -20.70 9.16 -2.47
C HIS A 215 -19.45 9.69 -3.18
N ARG A 216 -19.58 10.01 -4.47
CA ARG A 216 -18.48 10.55 -5.27
C ARG A 216 -18.43 12.07 -5.15
N ASN A 217 -17.41 12.57 -4.50
CA ASN A 217 -17.18 13.98 -4.27
C ASN A 217 -16.17 14.55 -5.26
N TYR A 218 -16.69 15.31 -6.23
CA TYR A 218 -15.86 15.93 -7.25
C TYR A 218 -15.17 17.23 -6.76
N GLY A 219 -15.43 17.69 -5.54
CA GLY A 219 -14.87 18.92 -4.96
C GLY A 219 -15.76 20.15 -5.17
N PHE A 220 -15.14 21.31 -5.43
CA PHE A 220 -15.84 22.58 -5.56
C PHE A 220 -16.84 22.55 -6.71
N ASN A 221 -18.13 22.71 -6.38
CA ASN A 221 -19.20 22.85 -7.36
C ASN A 221 -19.10 24.22 -8.04
N LEU A 222 -18.19 24.33 -9.00
CA LEU A 222 -18.04 25.47 -9.90
C LEU A 222 -19.10 25.38 -11.02
N SER A 223 -20.37 25.20 -10.66
CA SER A 223 -21.52 25.08 -11.58
C SER A 223 -21.69 26.27 -12.54
N LEU A 224 -20.95 27.36 -12.31
CA LEU A 224 -20.84 28.52 -13.20
C LEU A 224 -19.91 28.31 -14.42
N LEU A 225 -19.15 27.21 -14.52
CA LEU A 225 -18.10 27.06 -15.54
C LEU A 225 -18.15 25.69 -16.25
N ASN A 226 -18.85 25.66 -17.40
CA ASN A 226 -18.87 24.68 -18.49
C ASN A 226 -18.44 23.21 -18.18
N ASN A 227 -19.41 22.30 -18.28
CA ASN A 227 -19.39 20.92 -17.75
C ASN A 227 -18.29 19.97 -18.29
N ASN A 228 -17.70 20.23 -19.45
CA ASN A 228 -16.82 19.24 -20.11
C ASN A 228 -15.39 19.16 -19.52
N ASN A 229 -14.96 20.13 -18.70
CA ASN A 229 -13.60 20.19 -18.14
C ASN A 229 -13.53 20.13 -16.60
N TYR A 230 -14.65 19.78 -15.95
CA TYR A 230 -14.81 19.90 -14.50
C TYR A 230 -13.82 19.03 -13.70
N THR A 231 -13.60 17.78 -14.12
CA THR A 231 -12.69 16.83 -13.46
C THR A 231 -11.23 17.25 -13.59
N LEU A 232 -10.77 17.65 -14.78
CA LEU A 232 -9.40 18.10 -15.00
C LEU A 232 -9.07 19.36 -14.19
N ARG A 233 -10.00 20.31 -14.13
CA ARG A 233 -9.83 21.57 -13.38
C ARG A 233 -9.76 21.32 -11.88
N ASN A 234 -10.63 20.47 -11.35
CA ASN A 234 -10.59 20.10 -9.93
C ASN A 234 -9.29 19.36 -9.55
N LYS A 235 -8.73 18.54 -10.46
CA LYS A 235 -7.39 17.95 -10.28
C LYS A 235 -6.31 19.03 -10.15
N ILE A 236 -6.28 20.00 -11.07
CA ILE A 236 -5.28 21.08 -11.08
C ILE A 236 -5.40 21.95 -9.81
N ILE A 237 -6.61 22.35 -9.43
CA ILE A 237 -6.84 23.18 -8.23
C ILE A 237 -6.31 22.46 -6.98
N HIS A 238 -6.65 21.19 -6.78
CA HIS A 238 -6.20 20.45 -5.60
C HIS A 238 -4.69 20.16 -5.63
N LEU A 239 -4.10 19.97 -6.82
CA LEU A 239 -2.65 19.86 -6.98
C LEU A 239 -1.95 21.18 -6.59
N CYS A 240 -2.50 22.33 -6.96
CA CYS A 240 -1.96 23.65 -6.61
C CYS A 240 -2.17 24.00 -5.13
N LEU A 241 -3.21 23.48 -4.48
CA LEU A 241 -3.48 23.68 -3.06
C LEU A 241 -2.64 22.77 -2.16
N PHE A 242 -2.23 21.60 -2.64
CA PHE A 242 -1.47 20.63 -1.85
C PHE A 242 -0.18 21.19 -1.23
N PRO A 243 0.63 22.02 -1.92
CA PRO A 243 1.81 22.65 -1.33
C PRO A 243 1.52 23.48 -0.07
N ILE A 244 0.32 24.06 0.06
CA ILE A 244 -0.08 24.84 1.24
C ILE A 244 -0.18 23.94 2.48
N VAL A 245 -0.46 22.65 2.28
CA VAL A 245 -0.64 21.68 3.36
C VAL A 245 0.70 21.30 4.01
N PHE A 246 1.84 21.50 3.35
CA PHE A 246 3.17 21.21 3.91
C PHE A 246 3.49 22.00 5.20
N TYR A 247 2.79 23.10 5.46
CA TYR A 247 2.97 23.92 6.67
C TYR A 247 2.21 23.38 7.90
N TYR A 248 1.43 22.33 7.74
CA TYR A 248 0.64 21.70 8.81
C TYR A 248 1.31 20.42 9.32
N ASN A 249 0.79 19.89 10.43
CA ASN A 249 1.25 18.60 10.94
C ASN A 249 1.05 17.44 9.94
N ILE A 250 1.78 16.35 10.19
CA ILE A 250 1.81 15.16 9.34
C ILE A 250 0.43 14.52 9.10
N GLY A 251 -0.50 14.64 10.06
CA GLY A 251 -1.86 14.13 9.91
C GLY A 251 -2.63 14.84 8.80
N VAL A 252 -2.49 16.17 8.74
CA VAL A 252 -3.08 16.99 7.67
C VAL A 252 -2.43 16.64 6.32
N ILE A 253 -1.11 16.51 6.28
CA ILE A 253 -0.38 16.17 5.04
C ILE A 253 -0.85 14.82 4.49
N LEU A 254 -0.89 13.78 5.33
CA LEU A 254 -1.27 12.44 4.90
C LEU A 254 -2.75 12.35 4.49
N GLY A 255 -3.66 12.97 5.25
CA GLY A 255 -5.07 13.04 4.88
C GLY A 255 -5.28 13.77 3.55
N ALA A 256 -4.66 14.95 3.37
CA ALA A 256 -4.74 15.69 2.12
C ALA A 256 -4.13 14.91 0.94
N PHE A 257 -3.02 14.19 1.17
CA PHE A 257 -2.38 13.38 0.15
C PHE A 257 -3.27 12.21 -0.30
N SER A 258 -3.95 11.53 0.63
CA SER A 258 -4.89 10.45 0.28
C SER A 258 -6.04 10.95 -0.61
N ASN A 259 -6.65 12.08 -0.27
CA ASN A 259 -7.70 12.69 -1.08
C ASN A 259 -7.17 13.20 -2.44
N LEU A 260 -5.97 13.78 -2.47
CA LEU A 260 -5.35 14.22 -3.71
C LEU A 260 -5.07 13.05 -4.65
N LEU A 261 -4.53 11.96 -4.11
CA LEU A 261 -4.20 10.75 -4.87
C LEU A 261 -5.45 10.22 -5.57
N GLU A 262 -6.56 10.11 -4.86
CA GLU A 262 -7.83 9.67 -5.44
C GLU A 262 -8.36 10.64 -6.51
N ARG A 263 -8.24 11.96 -6.30
CA ARG A 263 -8.62 12.94 -7.31
C ARG A 263 -7.79 12.81 -8.58
N LEU A 264 -6.48 12.65 -8.46
CA LEU A 264 -5.59 12.49 -9.62
C LEU A 264 -5.94 11.24 -10.43
N ILE A 265 -6.32 10.19 -9.71
CA ILE A 265 -6.73 8.89 -10.22
C ILE A 265 -8.12 8.93 -10.88
N ASN A 266 -9.16 9.12 -10.07
CA ASN A 266 -10.55 8.90 -10.42
C ASN A 266 -11.22 10.20 -10.91
N GLY A 267 -10.62 11.36 -10.63
CA GLY A 267 -11.26 12.65 -10.86
C GLY A 267 -12.27 13.06 -9.78
N TYR A 268 -12.41 12.25 -8.72
CA TYR A 268 -13.26 12.50 -7.57
C TYR A 268 -12.64 11.87 -6.31
N VAL A 269 -13.19 12.20 -5.15
CA VAL A 269 -12.91 11.56 -3.86
C VAL A 269 -14.09 10.67 -3.49
N THR A 270 -13.83 9.49 -2.95
CA THR A 270 -14.86 8.55 -2.50
C THR A 270 -15.12 8.78 -1.02
N ASP A 271 -16.32 9.27 -0.71
CA ASP A 271 -16.81 9.47 0.65
C ASP A 271 -17.69 8.28 1.05
N TYR A 272 -17.35 7.62 2.15
CA TYR A 272 -17.96 6.34 2.56
C TYR A 272 -18.47 6.33 4.00
N ILE A 273 -18.26 7.42 4.75
CA ILE A 273 -18.86 7.63 6.06
C ILE A 273 -19.98 8.65 5.88
N THR A 274 -21.23 8.23 6.05
CA THR A 274 -22.39 9.12 5.96
C THR A 274 -23.04 9.28 7.32
N ILE A 275 -23.10 10.51 7.84
CA ILE A 275 -23.79 10.82 9.09
C ILE A 275 -25.02 11.69 8.80
N PRO A 276 -26.19 11.33 9.35
CA PRO A 276 -27.36 12.21 9.35
C PRO A 276 -27.15 13.30 10.42
N LEU A 277 -26.53 14.42 10.05
CA LEU A 277 -26.33 15.55 10.97
C LEU A 277 -27.60 16.40 11.13
N PHE A 278 -28.50 16.39 10.15
CA PHE A 278 -29.80 17.09 10.17
C PHE A 278 -30.86 16.31 9.38
N PRO A 279 -32.17 16.50 9.61
CA PRO A 279 -33.24 15.74 8.96
C PRO A 279 -33.24 15.80 7.41
N PHE A 280 -32.55 16.78 6.82
CA PHE A 280 -32.50 16.99 5.38
C PHE A 280 -31.10 16.96 4.76
N ASN A 281 -30.03 16.88 5.56
CA ASN A 281 -28.66 16.89 5.06
C ASN A 281 -27.89 15.66 5.53
N ARG A 282 -27.51 14.82 4.56
CA ARG A 282 -26.53 13.77 4.74
C ARG A 282 -25.16 14.35 4.46
N TYR A 283 -24.30 14.38 5.47
CA TYR A 283 -22.90 14.74 5.27
C TYR A 283 -22.11 13.45 5.06
N SER A 284 -21.43 13.36 3.92
CA SER A 284 -20.57 12.24 3.58
C SER A 284 -19.12 12.72 3.59
N PHE A 285 -18.25 11.92 4.19
CA PHE A 285 -16.82 12.17 4.30
C PHE A 285 -16.05 10.84 4.36
N ASN A 286 -14.73 10.90 4.40
CA ASN A 286 -13.84 9.75 4.53
C ASN A 286 -12.86 9.91 5.70
N ILE A 287 -12.04 8.89 5.96
CA ILE A 287 -11.05 8.92 7.04
C ILE A 287 -9.97 10.00 6.79
N ALA A 288 -9.61 10.26 5.54
CA ALA A 288 -8.69 11.35 5.22
C ALA A 288 -9.25 12.73 5.63
N ASP A 289 -10.55 12.98 5.50
CA ASP A 289 -11.18 14.21 5.98
C ASP A 289 -11.13 14.32 7.51
N ILE A 290 -11.28 13.19 8.22
CA ILE A 290 -11.11 13.13 9.68
C ILE A 290 -9.66 13.49 10.07
N LEU A 291 -8.67 12.91 9.37
CA LEU A 291 -7.25 13.18 9.60
C LEU A 291 -6.92 14.66 9.41
N VAL A 292 -7.41 15.26 8.32
CA VAL A 292 -7.24 16.70 8.03
C VAL A 292 -7.91 17.54 9.11
N THR A 293 -9.16 17.23 9.47
CA THR A 293 -9.94 18.01 10.45
C THR A 293 -9.30 17.97 11.83
N LEU A 294 -8.99 16.77 12.34
CA LEU A 294 -8.36 16.62 13.66
C LEU A 294 -6.94 17.22 13.67
N GLY A 295 -6.19 17.08 12.57
CA GLY A 295 -4.87 17.69 12.43
C GLY A 295 -4.91 19.21 12.50
N ILE A 296 -5.86 19.85 11.80
CA ILE A 296 -6.04 21.31 11.85
C ILE A 296 -6.47 21.77 13.25
N VAL A 297 -7.44 21.09 13.87
CA VAL A 297 -7.91 21.42 15.23
C VAL A 297 -6.75 21.34 16.24
N TRP A 298 -5.91 20.30 16.14
CA TRP A 298 -4.73 20.15 16.98
C TRP A 298 -3.70 21.27 16.77
N ASP A 299 -3.44 21.66 15.52
CA ASP A 299 -2.51 22.75 15.22
C ASP A 299 -3.02 24.11 15.72
N ILE A 300 -4.33 24.37 15.62
CA ILE A 300 -4.95 25.58 16.18
C ILE A 300 -4.81 25.56 17.72
N TYR A 301 -5.14 24.45 18.36
CA TYR A 301 -5.03 24.29 19.81
C TYR A 301 -3.60 24.60 20.30
N ASN A 302 -2.58 24.05 19.62
CA ASN A 302 -1.19 24.27 20.01
C ASN A 302 -0.67 25.69 19.74
N ARG A 303 -1.25 26.42 18.79
CA ARG A 303 -0.79 27.77 18.43
C ARG A 303 -1.45 28.88 19.24
N PHE A 304 -2.67 28.63 19.73
CA PHE A 304 -3.51 29.66 20.34
C PHE A 304 -3.89 29.39 21.79
N ILE A 305 -3.74 28.15 22.29
CA ILE A 305 -4.14 27.78 23.65
C ILE A 305 -2.96 27.32 24.51
N LEU A 306 -2.05 26.52 23.95
CA LEU A 306 -0.77 26.16 24.58
C LEU A 306 0.32 27.17 24.24
#